data_AF-A0A3B0ZDU1-F1
#
_entry.id   AF-A0A3B0ZDU1-F1
#
_cell.length_a   1.000
_cell.length_b   1.000
_cell.length_c   1.000
_cell.angle_alpha   90.00
_cell.angle_beta   90.00
_cell.angle_gamma   90.00
#
_symmetry.space_group_name_H-M   'P 1'
#
loop_
_entity.id
_entity.type
_entity.pdbx_description
1 polymer ?
#
loop_
_entity_poly.entity_id
_entity_poly.type
_entity_poly.pdbx_seq_one_letter_code
_entity_poly.pdbx_strand_id
1 'polypeptide(L)'
;MADVKLSGTDRAAVLLLTLGEASAAEVLKHMGPKEVQKVGSAMASLTNVPREQVTKVLLDFTEHVEEQTALGVGAEDYIRTVMVDALGEDKASGLMDRILLGSSTKGLEALKWMDARAV
;
A
#
# COMPACT_ATOMS: atom_id res chain seq x y z
N MET A 1 -1.98 10.88 -31.78
CA MET A 1 -2.44 11.85 -30.77
C MET A 1 -1.34 11.96 -29.71
N ALA A 2 -1.01 13.17 -29.25
CA ALA A 2 0.13 13.37 -28.36
C ALA A 2 -0.09 12.64 -27.03
N ASP A 3 0.84 11.76 -26.67
CA ASP A 3 0.91 11.09 -25.37
C ASP A 3 1.23 12.18 -24.32
N VAL A 4 0.20 12.82 -23.77
CA VAL A 4 0.39 13.80 -22.69
C VAL A 4 0.84 13.02 -21.47
N LYS A 5 2.15 13.06 -21.21
CA LYS A 5 2.77 12.37 -20.09
C LYS A 5 2.32 13.04 -18.80
N LEU A 6 1.41 12.39 -18.07
CA LEU A 6 0.93 12.85 -16.78
C LEU A 6 2.07 12.97 -15.78
N SER A 7 2.12 14.08 -15.03
CA SER A 7 3.05 14.19 -13.90
C SER A 7 2.64 13.24 -12.77
N GLY A 8 3.54 12.96 -11.82
CA GLY A 8 3.18 12.16 -10.63
C GLY A 8 1.99 12.73 -9.85
N THR A 9 1.88 14.06 -9.81
CA THR A 9 0.74 14.75 -9.17
C THR A 9 -0.55 14.52 -9.95
N ASP A 10 -0.50 14.59 -11.27
CA ASP A 10 -1.69 14.38 -12.11
C ASP A 10 -2.15 12.92 -12.04
N ARG A 11 -1.20 11.97 -12.02
CA ARG A 11 -1.52 10.55 -11.82
C ARG A 11 -2.18 10.30 -10.47
N ALA A 12 -1.68 10.92 -9.39
CA ALA A 12 -2.31 10.84 -8.08
C ALA A 12 -3.73 11.44 -8.09
N ALA A 13 -3.91 12.59 -8.72
CA ALA A 13 -5.22 13.22 -8.86
C ALA A 13 -6.21 12.35 -9.67
N VAL A 14 -5.78 11.77 -10.78
CA VAL A 14 -6.59 10.80 -11.57
C VAL A 14 -6.99 9.62 -10.70
N LEU A 15 -6.05 9.01 -9.97
CA LEU A 15 -6.33 7.88 -9.09
C LEU A 15 -7.39 8.26 -8.02
N LEU A 16 -7.20 9.38 -7.32
CA LEU A 16 -8.15 9.81 -6.28
C LEU A 16 -9.54 10.09 -6.86
N LEU A 17 -9.63 10.71 -8.04
CA LEU A 17 -10.92 10.94 -8.71
C LEU A 17 -11.62 9.62 -9.08
N THR A 18 -10.87 8.56 -9.40
CA THR A 18 -11.45 7.23 -9.69
C THR A 18 -11.95 6.50 -8.46
N LEU A 19 -11.39 6.77 -7.28
CA LEU A 19 -11.80 6.14 -6.01
C LEU A 19 -13.11 6.70 -5.46
N GLY A 20 -13.53 7.88 -5.90
CA GLY A 20 -14.70 8.60 -5.40
C GLY A 20 -14.42 9.37 -4.10
N GLU A 21 -15.36 10.26 -3.75
CA GLU A 21 -15.16 11.29 -2.71
C GLU A 21 -14.76 10.72 -1.34
N ALA A 22 -15.48 9.70 -0.85
CA ALA A 22 -15.24 9.14 0.48
C ALA A 22 -13.85 8.50 0.60
N SER A 23 -13.49 7.65 -0.36
CA SER A 23 -12.20 6.96 -0.40
C SER A 23 -11.05 7.94 -0.59
N ALA A 24 -11.21 8.92 -1.48
CA ALA A 24 -10.20 9.96 -1.69
C ALA A 24 -9.97 10.79 -0.42
N ALA A 25 -11.04 11.13 0.31
CA ALA A 25 -10.94 11.86 1.56
C ALA A 25 -10.13 11.09 2.62
N GLU A 26 -10.32 9.78 2.76
CA GLU A 26 -9.51 8.96 3.68
C GLU A 26 -8.03 8.99 3.30
N VAL A 27 -7.70 8.89 2.01
CA VAL A 27 -6.30 8.98 1.55
C VAL A 27 -5.70 10.35 1.86
N LEU A 28 -6.43 11.44 1.60
CA LEU A 28 -5.94 12.81 1.83
C LEU A 28 -5.65 13.10 3.32
N LYS A 29 -6.32 12.42 4.26
CA LYS A 29 -6.03 12.57 5.71
C LYS A 29 -4.62 12.13 6.10
N HIS A 30 -3.98 11.28 5.29
CA HIS A 30 -2.62 10.81 5.54
C HIS A 30 -1.54 11.71 4.93
N MET A 31 -1.92 12.81 4.28
CA MET A 31 -1.02 13.70 3.56
C MET A 31 -0.78 15.02 4.31
N GLY A 32 0.38 15.64 4.11
CA GLY A 32 0.68 16.95 4.66
C GLY A 32 -0.05 18.08 3.93
N PRO A 33 -0.24 19.27 4.54
CA PRO A 33 -1.01 20.37 3.95
C PRO A 33 -0.55 20.81 2.55
N LYS A 34 0.76 20.83 2.31
CA LYS A 34 1.34 21.18 1.00
C LYS A 34 1.04 20.13 -0.07
N GLU A 35 0.99 18.86 0.30
CA GLU A 35 0.73 17.75 -0.61
C GLU A 35 -0.76 17.73 -0.99
N VAL A 36 -1.64 17.91 0.00
CA VAL A 36 -3.09 18.07 -0.21
C VAL A 36 -3.37 19.23 -1.15
N GLN A 37 -2.74 20.40 -0.94
CA GLN A 37 -2.91 21.55 -1.83
C GLN A 37 -2.48 21.23 -3.27
N LYS A 38 -1.35 20.54 -3.43
CA LYS A 38 -0.79 20.20 -4.75
C LYS A 38 -1.71 19.24 -5.50
N VAL A 39 -2.17 18.18 -4.85
CA VAL A 39 -3.07 17.18 -5.44
C VAL A 39 -4.46 17.76 -5.68
N GLY A 40 -5.01 18.52 -4.73
CA GLY A 40 -6.31 19.19 -4.89
C GLY A 40 -6.32 20.18 -6.06
N SER A 41 -5.24 20.94 -6.25
CA SER A 41 -5.07 21.83 -7.42
C SER A 41 -5.05 21.02 -8.72
N ALA A 42 -4.35 19.89 -8.74
CA ALA A 42 -4.33 19.01 -9.90
C ALA A 42 -5.72 18.43 -10.21
N MET A 43 -6.45 17.94 -9.19
CA MET A 43 -7.82 17.44 -9.32
C MET A 43 -8.76 18.50 -9.92
N ALA A 44 -8.64 19.76 -9.49
CA ALA A 44 -9.45 20.85 -10.02
C ALA A 44 -9.09 21.24 -11.47
N SER A 45 -7.83 21.06 -11.86
CA SER A 45 -7.34 21.43 -13.20
C SER A 45 -7.58 20.35 -14.27
N LEU A 46 -7.74 19.09 -13.84
CA LEU A 46 -7.95 17.96 -14.74
C LEU A 46 -9.36 17.97 -15.29
N THR A 47 -9.52 18.49 -16.50
CA THR A 47 -10.76 18.39 -17.29
C THR A 47 -10.60 17.37 -18.41
N ASN A 48 -11.53 16.42 -18.47
CA ASN A 48 -11.70 15.48 -19.58
C ASN A 48 -10.51 14.51 -19.80
N VAL A 49 -10.17 13.75 -18.76
CA VAL A 49 -9.12 12.72 -18.81
C VAL A 49 -9.57 11.54 -19.70
N PRO A 50 -8.83 11.19 -20.77
CA PRO A 50 -9.19 10.05 -21.62
C PRO A 50 -9.19 8.74 -20.84
N ARG A 51 -10.14 7.83 -21.17
CA ARG A 51 -10.24 6.51 -20.53
C ARG A 51 -8.91 5.74 -20.55
N GLU A 52 -8.18 5.82 -21.66
CA GLU A 52 -6.87 5.18 -21.83
C GLU A 52 -5.85 5.65 -20.78
N GLN A 53 -5.85 6.94 -20.43
CA GLN A 53 -4.97 7.48 -19.40
C GLN A 53 -5.39 7.02 -18.01
N VAL A 54 -6.69 6.97 -17.74
CA VAL A 54 -7.21 6.42 -16.47
C VAL A 54 -6.79 4.97 -16.30
N THR A 55 -7.00 4.14 -17.32
CA THR A 55 -6.59 2.73 -17.32
C THR A 55 -5.09 2.57 -17.10
N LYS A 56 -4.27 3.38 -17.78
CA LYS A 56 -2.82 3.37 -17.58
C LYS A 56 -2.41 3.72 -16.16
N VAL A 57 -3.00 4.75 -15.55
CA VAL A 57 -2.71 5.13 -14.16
C VAL A 57 -3.08 4.01 -13.19
N LEU A 58 -4.21 3.33 -13.41
CA LEU A 58 -4.64 2.21 -12.56
C LEU A 58 -3.72 0.98 -12.70
N LEU A 59 -3.31 0.64 -13.93
CA LEU A 59 -2.33 -0.43 -14.15
C LEU A 59 -1.00 -0.09 -13.48
N ASP A 60 -0.44 1.10 -13.77
CA ASP A 60 0.82 1.55 -13.17
C ASP A 60 0.73 1.47 -11.63
N PHE A 61 -0.36 1.97 -11.02
CA PHE A 61 -0.55 1.90 -9.57
C PHE A 61 -0.61 0.46 -9.05
N THR A 62 -1.35 -0.42 -9.73
CA THR A 62 -1.47 -1.83 -9.36
C THR A 62 -0.12 -2.52 -9.43
N GLU A 63 0.64 -2.32 -10.51
CA GLU A 63 2.00 -2.83 -10.68
C GLU A 63 2.92 -2.32 -9.56
N HIS A 64 2.86 -1.04 -9.19
CA HIS A 64 3.70 -0.51 -8.11
C HIS A 64 3.30 -1.06 -6.73
N VAL A 65 2.01 -1.27 -6.47
CA VAL A 65 1.52 -1.89 -5.23
C VAL A 65 1.88 -3.38 -5.19
N GLU A 66 1.84 -4.06 -6.34
CA GLU A 66 2.31 -5.44 -6.50
C GLU A 66 3.84 -5.55 -6.41
N GLU A 67 4.61 -4.56 -6.84
CA GLU A 67 6.06 -4.52 -6.61
C GLU A 67 6.39 -4.24 -5.14
N GLN A 68 5.49 -3.58 -4.41
CA GLN A 68 5.47 -3.52 -2.95
C GLN A 68 4.88 -4.79 -2.32
N THR A 69 4.69 -5.87 -3.10
CA THR A 69 4.01 -7.12 -2.75
C THR A 69 4.14 -7.45 -1.27
N ALA A 70 3.06 -7.20 -0.52
CA ALA A 70 1.99 -8.14 -0.17
C ALA A 70 2.35 -9.63 0.08
N LEU A 71 3.62 -10.05 0.03
CA LEU A 71 4.10 -11.24 0.73
C LEU A 71 4.01 -11.06 2.26
N GLY A 72 3.67 -9.86 2.75
CA GLY A 72 3.38 -9.58 4.16
C GLY A 72 1.95 -9.11 4.48
N VAL A 73 1.15 -8.66 3.51
CA VAL A 73 -0.21 -8.14 3.77
C VAL A 73 -1.23 -9.11 3.18
N GLY A 74 -1.87 -9.92 4.03
CA GLY A 74 -2.83 -10.97 3.64
C GLY A 74 -2.20 -12.32 3.31
N ALA A 75 -0.88 -12.41 3.14
CA ALA A 75 -0.18 -13.69 3.00
C ALA A 75 -0.27 -14.55 4.27
N GLU A 76 -0.26 -13.95 5.47
CA GLU A 76 -0.47 -14.68 6.72
C GLU A 76 -1.86 -15.33 6.74
N ASP A 77 -2.91 -14.60 6.38
CA ASP A 77 -4.29 -15.11 6.36
C ASP A 77 -4.49 -16.17 5.27
N TYR A 78 -3.87 -15.98 4.11
CA TYR A 78 -3.87 -16.98 3.04
C TYR A 78 -3.14 -18.26 3.46
N ILE A 79 -1.92 -18.13 4.00
CA ILE A 79 -1.13 -19.28 4.52
C ILE A 79 -1.88 -19.96 5.67
N ARG A 80 -2.52 -19.19 6.56
CA ARG A 80 -3.39 -19.69 7.63
C ARG A 80 -4.48 -20.57 7.06
N THR A 81 -5.23 -20.05 6.10
CA THR A 81 -6.35 -20.75 5.47
C THR A 81 -5.86 -22.05 4.81
N VAL A 82 -4.79 -21.98 4.01
CA VAL A 82 -4.22 -23.14 3.32
C VAL A 82 -3.70 -24.20 4.31
N MET A 83 -3.05 -23.79 5.40
CA MET A 83 -2.52 -24.73 6.41
C MET A 83 -3.63 -25.35 7.25
N VAL A 84 -4.66 -24.59 7.62
CA VAL A 84 -5.85 -25.10 8.32
C VAL A 84 -6.58 -26.11 7.44
N ASP A 85 -6.79 -25.81 6.16
CA ASP A 85 -7.44 -26.71 5.22
C ASP A 85 -6.63 -28.00 4.97
N ALA A 86 -5.30 -27.90 4.93
CA ALA A 86 -4.43 -29.05 4.66
C ALA A 86 -4.14 -29.92 5.90
N LEU A 87 -4.08 -29.32 7.09
CA LEU A 87 -3.52 -29.98 8.29
C LEU A 87 -4.49 -30.03 9.49
N GLY A 88 -5.58 -29.26 9.45
CA GLY A 88 -6.47 -29.01 10.58
C GLY A 88 -5.94 -27.92 11.52
N GLU A 89 -6.87 -27.25 12.21
CA GLU A 89 -6.62 -26.02 12.99
C GLU A 89 -5.53 -26.19 14.07
N ASP A 90 -5.56 -27.28 14.82
CA ASP A 90 -4.58 -27.57 15.89
C ASP A 90 -3.14 -27.69 15.36
N LYS A 91 -2.95 -28.35 14.20
CA LYS A 91 -1.61 -28.55 13.61
C LYS A 91 -1.13 -27.31 12.87
N ALA A 92 -2.04 -26.59 12.23
CA ALA A 92 -1.76 -25.35 11.53
C ALA A 92 -1.25 -24.28 12.51
N SER A 93 -1.94 -24.04 13.63
CA SER A 93 -1.55 -23.04 14.62
C SER A 93 -0.12 -23.25 15.14
N GLY A 94 0.22 -24.46 15.56
CA GLY A 94 1.56 -24.77 16.10
C GLY A 94 2.69 -24.80 15.08
N LEU A 95 2.40 -24.88 13.78
CA LEU A 95 3.39 -24.73 12.71
C LEU A 95 3.52 -23.26 12.29
N MET A 96 2.41 -22.53 12.22
CA MET A 96 2.41 -21.10 11.94
C MET A 96 3.21 -20.33 12.99
N ASP A 97 3.02 -20.64 14.28
CA ASP A 97 3.80 -20.00 15.35
C ASP A 97 5.31 -20.23 15.16
N ARG A 98 5.74 -21.43 14.77
CA ARG A 98 7.16 -21.72 14.50
C ARG A 98 7.71 -21.01 13.27
N ILE A 99 6.90 -20.90 12.21
CA ILE A 99 7.29 -20.26 10.95
C ILE A 99 7.38 -18.74 11.14
N LEU A 100 6.40 -18.14 11.82
CA LEU A 100 6.32 -16.69 12.05
C LEU A 100 7.30 -16.21 13.13
N LEU A 101 7.52 -16.96 14.22
CA LEU A 101 8.54 -16.62 15.22
C LEU A 101 9.97 -16.97 14.78
N GLY A 102 10.15 -17.85 13.79
CA GLY A 102 11.47 -18.31 13.32
C GLY A 102 12.20 -17.34 12.40
N SER A 103 11.51 -16.35 11.82
CA SER A 103 12.10 -15.33 10.93
C SER A 103 12.32 -14.01 11.68
N SER A 104 13.38 -13.97 12.51
CA SER A 104 14.17 -12.80 12.94
C SER A 104 13.48 -11.51 13.46
N THR A 105 14.11 -10.89 14.48
CA THR A 105 14.23 -9.43 14.75
C THR A 105 13.56 -8.78 15.97
N LYS A 106 12.62 -9.41 16.70
CA LYS A 106 12.04 -8.73 17.90
C LYS A 106 13.07 -8.39 19.00
N GLY A 107 14.13 -9.20 19.13
CA GLY A 107 15.24 -8.90 20.06
C GLY A 107 16.15 -7.74 19.62
N LEU A 108 16.24 -7.46 18.32
CA LEU A 108 17.11 -6.40 17.78
C LEU A 108 16.40 -5.04 17.75
N GLU A 109 15.08 -5.02 17.49
CA GLU A 109 14.27 -3.80 17.60
C GLU A 109 14.19 -3.31 19.06
N ALA A 110 14.15 -4.21 20.06
CA ALA A 110 14.22 -3.81 21.47
C ALA A 110 15.52 -3.06 21.85
N LEU A 111 16.65 -3.42 21.21
CA LEU A 111 17.96 -2.77 21.41
C LEU A 111 18.11 -1.43 20.65
N LYS A 112 17.24 -1.15 19.68
CA LYS A 112 17.23 0.12 18.91
C LYS A 112 16.58 1.28 19.68
N TRP A 113 15.70 0.95 20.62
CA TRP A 113 14.99 1.91 21.49
C TRP A 113 15.60 2.02 22.90
N MET A 114 16.67 1.26 23.18
CA MET A 114 17.44 1.37 24.42
C MET A 114 18.66 2.28 24.20
N ASP A 115 18.40 3.59 24.36
CA ASP A 115 19.30 4.76 24.42
C ASP A 115 20.81 4.61 24.11
N ALA A 116 21.23 5.29 23.03
CA ALA A 116 22.56 5.89 22.89
C ALA A 116 22.67 7.16 23.75
N ARG A 117 22.48 7.03 25.07
CA ARG A 117 22.73 8.10 26.04
C ARG A 117 23.31 7.57 27.33
N ALA A 118 24.47 6.92 27.23
CA ALA A 118 25.36 6.71 28.37
C ALA A 118 26.80 6.48 27.92
N VAL A 119 27.39 7.40 27.15
CA VAL A 119 28.74 7.95 27.38
C VAL A 119 28.88 9.30 26.71
#